data_AF-A0A519CY95-F1
#
_entry.id   AF-A0A519CY95-F1
#
_cell.length_a   1.000
_cell.length_b   1.000
_cell.length_c   1.000
_cell.angle_alpha   90.00
_cell.angle_beta   90.00
_cell.angle_gamma   90.00
#
_symmetry.space_group_name_H-M   'P 1'
#
loop_
_entity.id
_entity.type
_entity.pdbx_description
1 polymer ?
#
loop_
_entity_poly.entity_id
_entity_poly.type
_entity_poly.pdbx_seq_one_letter_code
_entity_poly.pdbx_strand_id
1 'polypeptide(L)'
;MVGPSADNIMKAKIALPIALGFIILGLVGWSNPEVVQTWFEEVRENANSESESPLVGIQEQENWLVVVVDFSDEASGNGRDIIQAKGLLDGSNGAVGYIEAMSGGESSLNLTYYSEIIRASLPSSSYGYDTENTRDVGSIEGGPAALAAEVITKLSSKMDWSAFDLDKDGNVDRLLILHTARPQEDGSGATSRIWSHFGPLQEAIDLKDGLAVHHYTMASLRSSNYRGTIIHEMLHQIGALDLYAVHDETVSKNWYGVGDWDIMASGNWNGNGAIPALPMAATMELLGLERS
;
A
#
# COMPACT_ATOMS: atom_id res chain seq x y z
N MET A 1 -10.73 49.18 -40.87
CA MET A 1 -10.68 47.75 -40.53
C MET A 1 -9.32 47.22 -40.95
N VAL A 2 -8.43 47.00 -39.98
CA VAL A 2 -7.13 46.37 -40.24
C VAL A 2 -7.42 44.87 -40.32
N GLY A 3 -7.22 44.26 -41.50
CA GLY A 3 -7.36 42.81 -41.67
C GLY A 3 -6.37 42.06 -40.76
N PRO A 4 -6.66 40.81 -40.38
CA PRO A 4 -5.76 40.03 -39.53
C PRO A 4 -4.36 39.97 -40.13
N SER A 5 -3.33 40.19 -39.30
CA SER A 5 -1.93 40.14 -39.75
C SER A 5 -1.61 38.77 -40.35
N ALA A 6 -0.68 38.72 -41.30
CA ALA A 6 -0.28 37.48 -41.99
C ALA A 6 0.12 36.36 -41.00
N ASP A 7 0.70 36.72 -39.85
CA ASP A 7 1.04 35.80 -38.75
C ASP A 7 -0.18 35.15 -38.09
N ASN A 8 -1.27 35.91 -37.87
CA ASN A 8 -2.49 35.36 -37.27
C ASN A 8 -3.20 34.39 -38.23
N ILE A 9 -3.11 34.66 -39.54
CA ILE A 9 -3.63 33.76 -40.57
C ILE A 9 -2.80 32.47 -40.63
N MET A 10 -1.47 32.56 -40.48
CA MET A 10 -0.58 31.39 -40.49
C MET A 10 -0.79 30.50 -39.25
N LYS A 11 -0.92 31.10 -38.06
CA LYS A 11 -1.23 30.37 -36.81
C LYS A 11 -2.59 29.69 -36.86
N ALA A 12 -3.62 30.37 -37.38
CA ALA A 12 -4.95 29.78 -37.55
C ALA A 12 -4.96 28.61 -38.55
N LYS A 13 -4.19 28.71 -39.65
CA LYS A 13 -4.07 27.63 -40.65
C LYS A 13 -3.40 26.36 -40.11
N ILE A 14 -2.60 26.47 -39.04
CA ILE A 14 -1.97 25.33 -38.37
C ILE A 14 -2.83 24.84 -37.20
N ALA A 15 -3.40 25.75 -36.41
CA ALA A 15 -4.20 25.40 -35.24
C ALA A 15 -5.53 24.72 -35.59
N LEU A 16 -6.19 25.15 -36.67
CA LEU A 16 -7.49 24.59 -37.08
C LEU A 16 -7.43 23.10 -37.46
N PRO A 17 -6.49 22.62 -38.30
CA PRO A 17 -6.37 21.19 -38.59
C PRO A 17 -5.96 20.36 -37.36
N ILE A 18 -5.13 20.90 -36.46
CA ILE A 18 -4.78 20.23 -35.20
C ILE A 18 -6.02 20.08 -34.30
N ALA A 19 -6.80 21.15 -34.14
CA ALA A 19 -8.04 21.12 -33.37
C ALA A 19 -9.07 20.15 -33.98
N LEU A 20 -9.20 20.13 -35.31
CA LEU A 20 -10.02 19.15 -36.00
C LEU A 20 -9.53 17.71 -35.74
N GLY A 21 -8.21 17.51 -35.74
CA GLY A 21 -7.59 16.23 -35.39
C GLY A 21 -7.98 15.75 -34.00
N PHE A 22 -7.90 16.62 -32.99
CA PHE A 22 -8.34 16.30 -31.63
C PHE A 22 -9.83 15.99 -31.52
N ILE A 23 -10.68 16.74 -32.24
CA ILE A 23 -12.13 16.48 -32.27
C ILE A 23 -12.42 15.13 -32.93
N ILE A 24 -11.74 14.80 -34.03
CA ILE A 24 -11.89 13.52 -34.72
C ILE A 24 -11.41 12.37 -33.82
N LEU A 25 -10.26 12.52 -33.16
CA LEU A 25 -9.76 11.54 -32.20
C LEU A 25 -10.74 11.32 -31.04
N GLY A 26 -11.31 12.41 -30.50
CA GLY A 26 -12.34 12.33 -29.45
C GLY A 26 -13.62 11.62 -29.92
N LEU A 27 -14.08 11.90 -31.15
CA LEU A 27 -15.26 11.25 -31.73
C LEU A 27 -15.02 9.76 -32.03
N VAL A 28 -13.82 9.41 -32.50
CA VAL A 28 -13.40 8.02 -32.74
C VAL A 28 -13.33 7.27 -31.41
N GLY A 29 -12.73 7.85 -30.38
CA GLY A 29 -12.69 7.26 -29.04
C GLY A 29 -14.08 7.08 -28.44
N TRP A 30 -14.96 8.09 -28.56
CA TRP A 30 -16.34 8.01 -28.09
C TRP A 30 -17.18 6.95 -28.82
N SER A 31 -16.96 6.77 -30.12
CA SER A 31 -17.70 5.78 -30.92
C SER A 31 -17.16 4.35 -30.76
N ASN A 32 -15.95 4.18 -30.23
CA ASN A 32 -15.27 2.90 -30.06
C ASN A 32 -14.74 2.76 -28.62
N PRO A 33 -15.62 2.69 -27.61
CA PRO A 33 -15.21 2.63 -26.21
C PRO A 33 -14.36 1.40 -25.89
N GLU A 34 -14.59 0.28 -26.57
CA GLU A 34 -13.81 -0.96 -26.41
C GLU A 34 -12.34 -0.76 -26.83
N VAL A 35 -12.08 -0.05 -27.93
CA VAL A 35 -10.70 0.22 -28.41
C VAL A 35 -9.97 1.15 -27.45
N VAL A 36 -10.67 2.14 -26.89
CA VAL A 36 -10.11 3.04 -25.87
C VAL A 36 -9.78 2.24 -24.62
N GLN A 37 -10.69 1.38 -24.16
CA GLN A 37 -10.49 0.55 -23.00
C GLN A 37 -9.30 -0.41 -23.17
N THR A 38 -9.22 -1.15 -24.28
CA THR A 38 -8.08 -2.05 -24.55
C THR A 38 -6.76 -1.28 -24.65
N TRP A 39 -6.75 -0.10 -25.27
CA TRP A 39 -5.55 0.74 -25.32
C TRP A 39 -5.15 1.23 -23.92
N PHE A 40 -6.10 1.60 -23.06
CA PHE A 40 -5.83 1.95 -21.66
C PHE A 40 -5.31 0.75 -20.87
N GLU A 41 -5.89 -0.44 -21.06
CA GLU A 41 -5.44 -1.69 -20.45
C GLU A 41 -4.01 -2.03 -20.88
N GLU A 42 -3.70 -1.93 -22.18
CA GLU A 42 -2.36 -2.17 -22.74
C GLU A 42 -1.32 -1.14 -22.25
N VAL A 43 -1.69 0.14 -22.16
CA VAL A 43 -0.81 1.17 -21.58
C VAL A 43 -0.59 0.92 -20.09
N ARG A 44 -1.61 0.48 -19.35
CA ARG A 44 -1.52 0.11 -17.93
C ARG A 44 -0.63 -1.11 -17.72
N GLU A 45 -0.79 -2.16 -18.52
CA GLU A 45 0.06 -3.36 -18.46
C GLU A 45 1.52 -3.06 -18.80
N ASN A 46 1.77 -2.23 -19.82
CA ASN A 46 3.13 -1.84 -20.19
C ASN A 46 3.81 -0.95 -19.13
N ALA A 47 3.05 -0.10 -18.42
CA ALA A 47 3.56 0.69 -17.32
C ALA A 47 3.89 -0.16 -16.07
N ASN A 48 3.20 -1.28 -15.87
CA ASN A 48 3.38 -2.20 -14.75
C ASN A 48 4.39 -3.34 -15.05
N SER A 49 5.16 -3.26 -16.14
CA SER A 49 6.07 -4.34 -16.58
C SER A 49 7.38 -4.46 -15.77
N GLU A 50 7.53 -3.73 -14.67
CA GLU A 50 8.60 -3.96 -13.68
C GLU A 50 8.10 -4.91 -12.57
N SER A 51 8.24 -6.22 -12.81
CA SER A 51 8.23 -7.34 -11.84
C SER A 51 7.36 -7.26 -10.57
N GLU A 52 6.15 -6.72 -10.60
CA GLU A 52 5.23 -6.85 -9.46
C GLU A 52 4.41 -8.13 -9.59
N SER A 53 4.47 -8.99 -8.56
CA SER A 53 3.53 -10.10 -8.42
C SER A 53 2.11 -9.53 -8.41
N PRO A 54 1.17 -10.07 -9.19
CA PRO A 54 -0.21 -9.57 -9.18
C PRO A 54 -0.79 -9.67 -7.77
N LEU A 55 -1.44 -8.60 -7.30
CA LEU A 55 -2.15 -8.62 -6.03
C LEU A 55 -3.49 -9.34 -6.19
N VAL A 56 -3.80 -10.23 -5.25
CA VAL A 56 -5.14 -10.79 -5.13
C VAL A 56 -6.04 -9.85 -4.33
N GLY A 57 -7.21 -9.55 -4.92
CA GLY A 57 -8.29 -8.79 -4.28
C GLY A 57 -8.80 -9.45 -2.99
N ILE A 58 -9.81 -8.84 -2.37
CA ILE A 58 -10.38 -9.37 -1.13
C ILE A 58 -10.99 -10.76 -1.34
N GLN A 59 -10.73 -11.66 -0.41
CA GLN A 59 -11.24 -13.02 -0.41
C GLN A 59 -12.32 -13.20 0.66
N GLU A 60 -13.18 -14.20 0.50
CA GLU A 60 -14.17 -14.57 1.54
C GLU A 60 -13.48 -14.95 2.87
N GLN A 61 -12.29 -15.56 2.77
CA GLN A 61 -11.46 -15.95 3.90
C GLN A 61 -10.06 -15.34 3.76
N GLU A 62 -9.86 -14.21 4.43
CA GLU A 62 -8.57 -13.55 4.53
C GLU A 62 -7.72 -14.25 5.60
N ASN A 63 -6.61 -14.86 5.21
CA ASN A 63 -5.65 -15.45 6.15
C ASN A 63 -4.35 -14.64 6.10
N TRP A 64 -3.99 -14.01 7.21
CA TRP A 64 -2.85 -13.10 7.28
C TRP A 64 -1.80 -13.59 8.26
N LEU A 65 -0.53 -13.57 7.84
CA LEU A 65 0.59 -13.75 8.74
C LEU A 65 0.95 -12.43 9.41
N VAL A 66 0.95 -12.40 10.74
CA VAL A 66 1.40 -11.25 11.53
C VAL A 66 2.70 -11.58 12.25
N VAL A 67 3.75 -10.83 11.97
CA VAL A 67 5.06 -10.99 12.60
C VAL A 67 5.44 -9.72 13.34
N VAL A 68 5.87 -9.85 14.60
CA VAL A 68 6.41 -8.72 15.36
C VAL A 68 7.93 -8.73 15.28
N VAL A 69 8.52 -7.60 14.87
CA VAL A 69 9.96 -7.38 14.82
C VAL A 69 10.40 -6.29 15.81
N ASP A 70 11.49 -6.53 16.53
CA ASP A 70 12.10 -5.56 17.41
C ASP A 70 13.58 -5.30 17.09
N PHE A 71 14.12 -4.23 17.66
CA PHE A 71 15.48 -3.75 17.38
C PHE A 71 16.31 -3.66 18.65
N SER A 72 17.62 -3.46 18.51
CA SER A 72 18.52 -3.27 19.66
C SER A 72 18.27 -1.95 20.41
N ASP A 73 17.83 -0.92 19.70
CA ASP A 73 17.53 0.44 20.18
C ASP A 73 16.06 0.64 20.56
N GLU A 74 15.14 -0.09 19.92
CA GLU A 74 13.71 -0.09 20.22
C GLU A 74 13.25 -1.52 20.53
N ALA A 75 13.80 -2.13 21.59
CA ALA A 75 13.47 -3.49 21.98
C ALA A 75 11.99 -3.64 22.39
N SER A 76 11.48 -4.86 22.20
CA SER A 76 10.15 -5.27 22.64
C SER A 76 9.97 -5.12 24.16
N GLY A 77 8.71 -4.98 24.57
CA GLY A 77 8.33 -4.83 25.97
C GLY A 77 6.83 -4.58 26.11
N ASN A 78 6.38 -4.21 27.30
CA ASN A 78 4.96 -3.94 27.55
C ASN A 78 4.42 -2.86 26.58
N GLY A 79 3.33 -3.18 25.88
CA GLY A 79 2.75 -2.33 24.83
C GLY A 79 3.55 -2.27 23.53
N ARG A 80 4.57 -3.13 23.37
CA ARG A 80 5.43 -3.24 22.18
C ARG A 80 5.78 -4.72 21.93
N ASP A 81 4.76 -5.55 21.82
CA ASP A 81 4.87 -7.00 21.72
C ASP A 81 3.65 -7.60 20.97
N ILE A 82 3.58 -8.93 20.94
CA ILE A 82 2.47 -9.67 20.30
C ILE A 82 1.13 -9.42 21.01
N ILE A 83 1.13 -9.10 22.30
CA ILE A 83 -0.12 -8.79 23.04
C ILE A 83 -0.68 -7.45 22.54
N GLN A 84 0.18 -6.46 22.33
CA GLN A 84 -0.21 -5.20 21.71
C GLN A 84 -0.74 -5.40 20.29
N ALA A 85 -0.07 -6.21 19.47
CA ALA A 85 -0.53 -6.54 18.11
C ALA A 85 -1.95 -7.13 18.13
N LYS A 86 -2.19 -8.12 18.99
CA LYS A 86 -3.53 -8.70 19.19
C LYS A 86 -4.56 -7.67 19.65
N GLY A 87 -4.22 -6.83 20.62
CA GLY A 87 -5.12 -5.78 21.10
C GLY A 87 -5.46 -4.72 20.04
N LEU A 88 -4.61 -4.54 19.04
CA LEU A 88 -4.82 -3.62 17.91
C LEU A 88 -5.69 -4.24 16.82
N LEU A 89 -5.44 -5.49 16.47
CA LEU A 89 -5.98 -6.13 15.27
C LEU A 89 -7.17 -7.06 15.53
N ASP A 90 -7.20 -7.75 16.67
CA ASP A 90 -8.26 -8.69 16.99
C ASP A 90 -9.56 -7.98 17.42
N GLY A 91 -10.67 -8.71 17.35
CA GLY A 91 -11.96 -8.30 17.87
C GLY A 91 -12.71 -7.27 17.00
N SER A 92 -13.93 -6.95 17.41
CA SER A 92 -14.86 -6.12 16.63
C SER A 92 -14.41 -4.67 16.44
N ASN A 93 -13.46 -4.20 17.26
CA ASN A 93 -12.92 -2.84 17.18
C ASN A 93 -11.56 -2.80 16.49
N GLY A 94 -10.98 -3.96 16.15
CA GLY A 94 -9.69 -4.11 15.47
C GLY A 94 -9.82 -4.23 13.95
N ALA A 95 -8.77 -4.72 13.30
CA ALA A 95 -8.77 -5.04 11.88
C ALA A 95 -9.81 -6.13 11.53
N VAL A 96 -10.05 -7.09 12.43
CA VAL A 96 -11.05 -8.15 12.23
C VAL A 96 -12.44 -7.57 12.04
N GLY A 97 -12.91 -6.76 12.99
CA GLY A 97 -14.21 -6.10 12.86
C GLY A 97 -14.26 -5.07 11.73
N TYR A 98 -13.13 -4.46 11.39
CA TYR A 98 -13.06 -3.52 10.27
C TYR A 98 -13.31 -4.22 8.93
N ILE A 99 -12.62 -5.33 8.64
CA ILE A 99 -12.81 -6.10 7.39
C ILE A 99 -14.26 -6.62 7.31
N GLU A 100 -14.79 -7.18 8.40
CA GLU A 100 -16.17 -7.65 8.47
C GLU A 100 -17.17 -6.51 8.17
N ALA A 101 -16.98 -5.32 8.75
CA ALA A 101 -17.85 -4.17 8.52
C ALA A 101 -17.75 -3.63 7.09
N MET A 102 -16.53 -3.54 6.55
CA MET A 102 -16.24 -3.08 5.20
C MET A 102 -16.86 -3.99 4.14
N SER A 103 -16.79 -5.30 4.34
CA SER A 103 -17.33 -6.29 3.40
C SER A 103 -18.82 -6.58 3.62
N GLY A 104 -19.49 -5.94 4.59
CA GLY A 104 -20.87 -6.27 4.96
C GLY A 104 -21.05 -7.71 5.48
N GLY A 105 -19.98 -8.33 6.00
CA GLY A 105 -19.97 -9.72 6.47
C GLY A 105 -19.57 -10.77 5.43
N GLU A 106 -19.30 -10.40 4.18
CA GLU A 106 -18.91 -11.34 3.12
C GLU A 106 -17.44 -11.83 3.22
N SER A 107 -16.58 -11.11 3.95
CA SER A 107 -15.18 -11.48 4.19
C SER A 107 -14.91 -11.61 5.68
N SER A 108 -14.14 -12.62 6.04
CA SER A 108 -13.67 -12.88 7.40
C SER A 108 -12.15 -12.81 7.48
N LEU A 109 -11.62 -12.14 8.50
CA LEU A 109 -10.18 -11.99 8.72
C LEU A 109 -9.67 -12.95 9.80
N ASN A 110 -8.79 -13.86 9.42
CA ASN A 110 -8.04 -14.76 10.29
C ASN A 110 -6.59 -14.32 10.41
N LEU A 111 -6.15 -14.02 11.63
CA LEU A 111 -4.79 -13.56 11.91
C LEU A 111 -3.97 -14.69 12.55
N THR A 112 -2.92 -15.11 11.85
CA THR A 112 -1.92 -16.05 12.38
C THR A 112 -0.72 -15.27 12.89
N TYR A 113 -0.57 -15.19 14.21
CA TYR A 113 0.57 -14.51 14.83
C TYR A 113 1.75 -15.46 14.96
N TYR A 114 2.91 -15.10 14.41
CA TYR A 114 4.15 -15.83 14.73
C TYR A 114 4.49 -15.62 16.22
N SER A 115 4.74 -16.72 16.93
CA SER A 115 4.76 -16.74 18.39
C SER A 115 5.97 -16.07 19.04
N GLU A 116 7.05 -15.88 18.30
CA GLU A 116 8.28 -15.26 18.81
C GLU A 116 8.47 -13.88 18.18
N ILE A 117 9.10 -12.97 18.93
CA ILE A 117 9.50 -11.67 18.39
C ILE A 117 10.81 -11.87 17.64
N ILE A 118 10.85 -11.41 16.38
CA ILE A 118 12.05 -11.46 15.57
C ILE A 118 12.93 -10.27 15.92
N ARG A 119 14.18 -10.52 16.35
CA ARG A 119 15.18 -9.46 16.52
C ARG A 119 15.80 -9.12 15.18
N ALA A 120 15.68 -7.87 14.74
CA ALA A 120 16.42 -7.31 13.62
C ALA A 120 17.93 -7.27 13.92
N SER A 121 18.76 -7.44 12.89
CA SER A 121 20.22 -7.51 13.03
C SER A 121 20.85 -6.14 13.26
N LEU A 122 20.19 -5.07 12.81
CA LEU A 122 20.61 -3.68 12.96
C LEU A 122 19.62 -2.89 13.83
N PRO A 123 20.02 -1.71 14.36
CA PRO A 123 19.08 -0.79 15.02
C PRO A 123 18.03 -0.26 14.03
N SER A 124 16.88 0.18 14.56
CA SER A 124 15.77 0.70 13.75
C SER A 124 16.18 1.83 12.80
N SER A 125 17.08 2.70 13.26
CA SER A 125 17.61 3.81 12.47
C SER A 125 18.39 3.40 11.22
N SER A 126 18.91 2.17 11.19
CA SER A 126 19.64 1.68 10.03
C SER A 126 18.74 1.32 8.86
N TYR A 127 17.48 0.99 9.13
CA TYR A 127 16.50 0.63 8.11
C TYR A 127 15.70 1.85 7.63
N GLY A 128 15.36 2.79 8.51
CA GLY A 128 14.53 3.96 8.18
C GLY A 128 15.28 5.26 7.86
N TYR A 129 16.54 5.20 7.41
CA TYR A 129 17.33 6.41 7.12
C TYR A 129 16.93 7.02 5.77
N ASP A 130 16.65 8.32 5.75
CA ASP A 130 16.32 9.08 4.53
C ASP A 130 17.56 9.66 3.85
N THR A 131 17.45 9.87 2.54
CA THR A 131 18.33 10.76 1.77
C THR A 131 17.62 12.09 1.46
N GLU A 132 18.31 13.07 0.88
CA GLU A 132 17.74 14.41 0.63
C GLU A 132 16.42 14.40 -0.18
N ASN A 133 16.22 13.40 -1.05
CA ASN A 133 15.06 13.33 -1.95
C ASN A 133 14.23 12.04 -1.83
N THR A 134 14.64 11.09 -0.99
CA THR A 134 14.00 9.77 -0.90
C THR A 134 13.96 9.32 0.54
N ARG A 135 12.75 8.99 1.02
CA ARG A 135 12.54 8.45 2.37
C ARG A 135 12.96 6.99 2.44
N ASP A 136 13.31 6.52 3.63
CA ASP A 136 13.49 5.10 3.95
C ASP A 136 14.46 4.35 3.01
N VAL A 137 15.49 5.04 2.52
CA VAL A 137 16.58 4.41 1.75
C VAL A 137 17.35 3.42 2.63
N GLY A 138 17.37 3.66 3.94
CA GLY A 138 18.22 2.95 4.88
C GLY A 138 19.66 3.42 4.82
N SER A 139 20.40 3.15 5.90
CA SER A 139 21.87 3.25 5.91
C SER A 139 22.53 2.03 5.25
N ILE A 140 21.70 1.03 4.91
CA ILE A 140 22.03 -0.16 4.14
C ILE A 140 21.19 -0.16 2.86
N GLU A 141 21.66 -0.85 1.83
CA GLU A 141 20.89 -1.05 0.61
C GLU A 141 19.55 -1.73 0.93
N GLY A 142 18.45 -1.12 0.50
CA GLY A 142 17.10 -1.68 0.60
C GLY A 142 16.27 -1.29 1.82
N GLY A 143 16.79 -0.53 2.79
CA GLY A 143 16.00 0.08 3.86
C GLY A 143 15.00 -0.89 4.54
N PRO A 144 13.70 -0.55 4.64
CA PRO A 144 12.67 -1.43 5.19
C PRO A 144 12.48 -2.74 4.40
N ALA A 145 12.73 -2.77 3.10
CA ALA A 145 12.63 -4.00 2.30
C ALA A 145 13.72 -5.00 2.71
N ALA A 146 14.91 -4.52 3.08
CA ALA A 146 15.95 -5.35 3.66
C ALA A 146 15.56 -5.91 5.04
N LEU A 147 14.83 -5.14 5.87
CA LEU A 147 14.27 -5.63 7.12
C LEU A 147 13.23 -6.73 6.89
N ALA A 148 12.30 -6.52 5.94
CA ALA A 148 11.31 -7.50 5.57
C ALA A 148 11.97 -8.80 5.06
N ALA A 149 12.97 -8.67 4.19
CA ALA A 149 13.74 -9.79 3.68
C ALA A 149 14.44 -10.58 4.79
N GLU A 150 15.02 -9.89 5.78
CA GLU A 150 15.64 -10.49 6.94
C GLU A 150 14.63 -11.29 7.78
N VAL A 151 13.44 -10.72 8.02
CA VAL A 151 12.36 -11.37 8.77
C VAL A 151 11.88 -12.62 8.04
N ILE A 152 11.57 -12.53 6.74
CA ILE A 152 11.10 -13.63 5.92
C ILE A 152 12.16 -14.75 5.88
N THR A 153 13.42 -14.41 5.67
CA THR A 153 14.53 -15.38 5.65
C THR A 153 14.67 -16.14 6.97
N LYS A 154 14.48 -15.47 8.11
CA LYS A 154 14.51 -16.11 9.44
C LYS A 154 13.35 -17.06 9.69
N LEU A 155 12.24 -16.88 8.98
CA LEU A 155 11.00 -17.63 9.12
C LEU A 155 10.78 -18.69 8.04
N SER A 156 11.46 -18.60 6.90
CA SER A 156 11.26 -19.42 5.70
C SER A 156 11.21 -20.93 5.93
N SER A 157 11.96 -21.42 6.93
CA SER A 157 12.02 -22.84 7.28
C SER A 157 11.33 -23.22 8.59
N LYS A 158 10.77 -22.25 9.31
CA LYS A 158 10.21 -22.40 10.66
C LYS A 158 8.70 -22.61 10.69
N MET A 159 8.03 -22.31 9.60
CA MET A 159 6.57 -22.42 9.50
C MET A 159 6.15 -22.74 8.07
N ASP A 160 4.90 -23.18 7.94
CA ASP A 160 4.23 -23.36 6.66
C ASP A 160 3.63 -22.02 6.22
N TRP A 161 3.92 -21.64 4.98
CA TRP A 161 3.48 -20.37 4.40
C TRP A 161 2.29 -20.54 3.45
N SER A 162 1.92 -21.78 3.12
CA SER A 162 0.86 -22.08 2.14
C SER A 162 -0.52 -21.53 2.54
N ALA A 163 -0.75 -21.25 3.82
CA ALA A 163 -1.99 -20.64 4.30
C ALA A 163 -2.16 -19.17 3.89
N PHE A 164 -1.09 -18.52 3.40
CA PHE A 164 -1.06 -17.10 3.04
C PHE A 164 -0.97 -16.87 1.53
N ASP A 165 -0.93 -17.93 0.74
CA ASP A 165 -1.15 -17.95 -0.71
C ASP A 165 -2.63 -18.33 -0.92
N LEU A 166 -3.47 -17.31 -1.10
CA LEU A 166 -4.92 -17.42 -1.08
C LEU A 166 -5.48 -17.94 -2.41
N ASP A 167 -4.85 -17.58 -3.53
CA ASP A 167 -5.30 -17.99 -4.87
C ASP A 167 -4.52 -19.20 -5.46
N LYS A 168 -3.47 -19.64 -4.77
CA LYS A 168 -2.64 -20.82 -5.07
C LYS A 168 -1.80 -20.65 -6.32
N ASP A 169 -1.34 -19.44 -6.59
CA ASP A 169 -0.44 -19.15 -7.71
C ASP A 169 1.05 -19.38 -7.37
N GLY A 170 1.36 -19.67 -6.11
CA GLY A 170 2.73 -19.84 -5.62
C GLY A 170 3.29 -18.60 -4.92
N ASN A 171 2.53 -17.52 -4.80
CA ASN A 171 2.96 -16.28 -4.15
C ASN A 171 2.26 -16.09 -2.81
N VAL A 172 3.00 -15.63 -1.80
CA VAL A 172 2.42 -15.27 -0.51
C VAL A 172 1.74 -13.91 -0.62
N ASP A 173 0.41 -13.91 -0.52
CA ASP A 173 -0.43 -12.73 -0.65
C ASP A 173 -0.46 -11.87 0.62
N ARG A 174 -0.50 -12.48 1.81
CA ARG A 174 -0.86 -11.78 3.05
C ARG A 174 0.22 -11.86 4.13
N LEU A 175 0.99 -10.78 4.24
CA LEU A 175 2.09 -10.65 5.21
C LEU A 175 2.11 -9.25 5.83
N LEU A 176 1.87 -9.20 7.14
CA LEU A 176 1.98 -8.00 7.96
C LEU A 176 3.16 -8.10 8.92
N ILE A 177 4.13 -7.21 8.77
CA ILE A 177 5.26 -7.06 9.67
C ILE A 177 5.03 -5.82 10.56
N LEU A 178 4.90 -6.06 11.86
CA LEU A 178 4.73 -4.99 12.84
C LEU A 178 6.03 -4.73 13.58
N HIS A 179 6.50 -3.49 13.57
CA HIS A 179 7.75 -3.12 14.22
C HIS A 179 7.55 -2.32 15.51
N THR A 180 8.45 -2.48 16.48
CA THR A 180 8.38 -1.84 17.81
C THR A 180 8.88 -0.38 17.84
N ALA A 181 9.59 0.07 16.80
CA ALA A 181 10.12 1.43 16.69
C ALA A 181 9.03 2.48 16.47
N ARG A 182 9.28 3.74 16.89
CA ARG A 182 8.30 4.82 16.59
C ARG A 182 8.35 5.13 15.11
N PRO A 183 7.19 5.34 14.49
CA PRO A 183 7.14 5.55 13.06
C PRO A 183 7.54 6.97 12.66
N GLN A 184 7.79 7.16 11.38
CA GLN A 184 8.14 8.46 10.82
C GLN A 184 6.93 9.40 10.67
N GLU A 185 5.74 8.85 10.38
CA GLU A 185 4.51 9.62 10.16
C GLU A 185 4.04 10.45 11.38
N ASP A 186 4.58 10.20 12.58
CA ASP A 186 4.37 11.01 13.80
C ASP A 186 4.95 12.45 13.70
N GLY A 187 5.62 12.81 12.60
CA GLY A 187 5.92 14.21 12.26
C GLY A 187 7.05 14.87 13.06
N SER A 188 7.85 14.12 13.82
CA SER A 188 8.91 14.70 14.67
C SER A 188 10.28 14.84 14.00
N GLY A 189 10.36 14.90 12.67
CA GLY A 189 11.60 15.21 11.94
C GLY A 189 12.76 14.24 12.13
N ALA A 190 12.48 12.98 12.47
CA ALA A 190 13.51 11.95 12.55
C ALA A 190 13.58 11.25 11.19
N THR A 191 14.53 11.67 10.36
CA THR A 191 14.87 11.10 9.04
C THR A 191 15.53 9.72 9.13
N SER A 192 15.27 9.01 10.22
CA SER A 192 15.90 7.74 10.59
C SER A 192 14.87 6.81 11.25
N ARG A 193 13.60 6.96 10.89
CA ARG A 193 12.50 6.12 11.36
C ARG A 193 11.82 5.54 10.15
N ILE A 194 11.38 4.30 10.29
CA ILE A 194 10.62 3.59 9.27
C ILE A 194 9.24 4.26 9.15
N TRP A 195 8.86 4.61 7.92
CA TRP A 195 7.50 4.99 7.55
C TRP A 195 6.66 3.74 7.32
N SER A 196 5.42 3.70 7.82
CA SER A 196 4.52 2.56 7.58
C SER A 196 4.11 2.50 6.08
N HIS A 197 4.26 1.34 5.42
CA HIS A 197 3.96 1.21 4.00
C HIS A 197 3.65 -0.25 3.60
N PHE A 198 2.98 -0.42 2.47
CA PHE A 198 3.06 -1.60 1.62
C PHE A 198 4.09 -1.38 0.50
N GLY A 199 4.84 -2.41 0.14
CA GLY A 199 5.75 -2.32 -1.01
C GLY A 199 6.38 -3.66 -1.43
N PRO A 200 7.04 -3.67 -2.60
CA PRO A 200 7.76 -4.84 -3.07
C PRO A 200 9.05 -5.07 -2.28
N LEU A 201 9.48 -6.32 -2.23
CA LEU A 201 10.86 -6.67 -1.89
C LEU A 201 11.78 -6.27 -3.04
N GLN A 202 13.05 -6.00 -2.75
CA GLN A 202 14.04 -5.74 -3.81
C GLN A 202 14.22 -6.94 -4.74
N GLU A 203 14.16 -8.14 -4.17
CA GLU A 203 14.19 -9.41 -4.86
C GLU A 203 13.20 -10.34 -4.16
N ALA A 204 12.51 -11.17 -4.94
CA ALA A 204 11.61 -12.17 -4.38
C ALA A 204 12.37 -13.17 -3.51
N ILE A 205 11.74 -13.66 -2.45
CA ILE A 205 12.33 -14.64 -1.54
C ILE A 205 11.64 -15.97 -1.74
N ASP A 206 12.38 -16.92 -2.31
CA ASP A 206 11.95 -18.30 -2.45
C ASP A 206 11.81 -18.97 -1.08
N LEU A 207 10.65 -19.60 -0.88
CA LEU A 207 10.32 -20.42 0.26
C LEU A 207 10.34 -21.91 -0.13
N LYS A 208 9.95 -22.77 0.80
CA LYS A 208 9.76 -24.20 0.50
C LYS A 208 8.52 -24.40 -0.38
N ASP A 209 8.44 -25.58 -0.99
CA ASP A 209 7.26 -26.07 -1.70
C ASP A 209 6.83 -25.21 -2.90
N GLY A 210 7.76 -24.45 -3.48
CA GLY A 210 7.53 -23.63 -4.67
C GLY A 210 6.85 -22.30 -4.38
N LEU A 211 6.73 -21.91 -3.10
CA LEU A 211 6.20 -20.62 -2.69
C LEU A 211 7.27 -19.52 -2.79
N ALA A 212 6.87 -18.28 -3.02
CA ALA A 212 7.72 -17.09 -2.97
C ALA A 212 7.03 -15.91 -2.27
N VAL A 213 7.81 -15.01 -1.69
CA VAL A 213 7.31 -13.72 -1.19
C VAL A 213 7.83 -12.61 -2.08
N HIS A 214 6.94 -11.75 -2.59
CA HIS A 214 7.27 -10.64 -3.49
C HIS A 214 7.08 -9.27 -2.85
N HIS A 215 6.15 -9.14 -1.92
CA HIS A 215 5.78 -7.89 -1.28
C HIS A 215 5.49 -8.10 0.20
N TYR A 216 5.43 -7.00 0.94
CA TYR A 216 5.15 -7.02 2.36
C TYR A 216 4.41 -5.74 2.76
N THR A 217 3.70 -5.84 3.87
CA THR A 217 3.13 -4.70 4.58
C THR A 217 3.90 -4.49 5.87
N MET A 218 4.31 -3.26 6.16
CA MET A 218 5.05 -2.91 7.37
C MET A 218 4.44 -1.71 8.09
N ALA A 219 4.23 -1.81 9.39
CA ALA A 219 3.72 -0.71 10.20
C ALA A 219 4.20 -0.74 11.65
N SER A 220 4.13 0.41 12.33
CA SER A 220 4.45 0.48 13.76
C SER A 220 3.30 -0.02 14.64
N LEU A 221 3.61 -0.82 15.66
CA LEU A 221 2.66 -1.21 16.71
C LEU A 221 2.77 -0.37 18.00
N ARG A 222 3.62 0.66 18.00
CA ARG A 222 4.09 1.33 19.24
C ARG A 222 3.02 2.15 19.96
N SER A 223 1.88 2.37 19.33
CA SER A 223 0.73 3.05 19.91
C SER A 223 -0.55 2.29 19.55
N SER A 224 -1.48 2.20 20.49
CA SER A 224 -2.83 1.67 20.24
C SER A 224 -3.62 2.49 19.20
N ASN A 225 -3.14 3.69 18.91
CA ASN A 225 -3.72 4.63 17.97
C ASN A 225 -3.26 4.39 16.52
N TYR A 226 -2.32 3.48 16.27
CA TYR A 226 -1.86 3.19 14.91
C TYR A 226 -2.73 2.17 14.17
N ARG A 227 -3.88 1.79 14.73
CA ARG A 227 -4.81 0.85 14.10
C ARG A 227 -5.20 1.29 12.69
N GLY A 228 -5.61 2.55 12.52
CA GLY A 228 -6.03 3.06 11.22
C GLY A 228 -4.90 3.00 10.19
N THR A 229 -3.67 3.35 10.57
CA THR A 229 -2.48 3.21 9.73
C THR A 229 -2.23 1.75 9.36
N ILE A 230 -2.24 0.83 10.32
CA ILE A 230 -2.02 -0.60 10.03
C ILE A 230 -3.07 -1.12 9.04
N ILE A 231 -4.34 -0.77 9.22
CA ILE A 231 -5.41 -1.19 8.30
C ILE A 231 -5.24 -0.55 6.92
N HIS A 232 -4.87 0.73 6.84
CA HIS A 232 -4.55 1.40 5.58
C HIS A 232 -3.50 0.64 4.79
N GLU A 233 -2.37 0.29 5.43
CA GLU A 233 -1.31 -0.47 4.77
C GLU A 233 -1.76 -1.89 4.39
N MET A 234 -2.58 -2.54 5.22
CA MET A 234 -3.15 -3.84 4.88
C MET A 234 -4.01 -3.77 3.61
N LEU A 235 -4.80 -2.71 3.43
CA LEU A 235 -5.67 -2.58 2.25
C LEU A 235 -4.88 -2.39 0.95
N HIS A 236 -3.69 -1.80 1.00
CA HIS A 236 -2.81 -1.75 -0.17
C HIS A 236 -2.44 -3.15 -0.69
N GLN A 237 -2.15 -4.09 0.21
CA GLN A 237 -1.84 -5.47 -0.15
C GLN A 237 -3.05 -6.25 -0.69
N ILE A 238 -4.27 -5.72 -0.52
CA ILE A 238 -5.50 -6.24 -1.15
C ILE A 238 -5.76 -5.54 -2.51
N GLY A 239 -5.04 -4.46 -2.83
CA GLY A 239 -5.15 -3.76 -4.13
C GLY A 239 -5.72 -2.35 -4.04
N ALA A 240 -5.87 -1.77 -2.84
CA ALA A 240 -6.24 -0.36 -2.70
C ALA A 240 -5.11 0.58 -3.16
N LEU A 241 -5.50 1.74 -3.69
CA LEU A 241 -4.59 2.81 -4.08
C LEU A 241 -4.73 4.00 -3.14
N ASP A 242 -3.64 4.73 -2.94
CA ASP A 242 -3.66 5.99 -2.21
C ASP A 242 -4.57 7.01 -2.91
N LEU A 243 -5.40 7.69 -2.13
CA LEU A 243 -6.33 8.70 -2.64
C LEU A 243 -5.88 10.13 -2.33
N TYR A 244 -4.70 10.33 -1.73
CA TYR A 244 -4.09 11.65 -1.54
C TYR A 244 -2.88 11.83 -2.47
N ALA A 245 -2.40 13.07 -2.62
CA ALA A 245 -1.24 13.34 -3.45
C ALA A 245 0.02 12.70 -2.85
N VAL A 246 0.43 11.57 -3.42
CA VAL A 246 1.79 11.01 -3.26
C VAL A 246 2.73 11.94 -4.03
N HIS A 247 3.86 12.30 -3.44
CA HIS A 247 4.72 13.43 -3.85
C HIS A 247 5.12 13.43 -5.34
N ASP A 248 4.32 14.10 -6.18
CA ASP A 248 4.71 14.52 -7.52
C ASP A 248 5.17 15.99 -7.45
N GLU A 249 6.38 16.27 -7.93
CA GLU A 249 7.02 17.60 -8.00
C GLU A 249 6.15 18.65 -8.71
N THR A 250 5.10 18.23 -9.42
CA THR A 250 4.16 19.08 -10.14
C THR A 250 2.95 19.56 -9.31
N VAL A 251 2.72 19.00 -8.12
CA VAL A 251 1.53 19.30 -7.31
C VAL A 251 1.79 20.49 -6.36
N SER A 252 1.45 21.69 -6.84
CA SER A 252 1.60 22.97 -6.09
C SER A 252 0.57 23.21 -4.96
N LYS A 253 -0.28 22.24 -4.64
CA LYS A 253 -1.31 22.36 -3.58
C LYS A 253 -1.44 21.07 -2.78
N ASN A 254 -1.53 21.17 -1.46
CA ASN A 254 -1.92 20.08 -0.58
C ASN A 254 -3.33 19.60 -0.95
N TRP A 255 -3.44 18.61 -1.83
CA TRP A 255 -4.69 17.91 -2.08
C TRP A 255 -4.75 16.72 -1.12
N TYR A 256 -5.63 16.85 -0.11
CA TYR A 256 -5.90 15.82 0.90
C TYR A 256 -6.76 14.64 0.38
N GLY A 257 -6.80 14.42 -0.93
CA GLY A 257 -7.68 13.43 -1.53
C GLY A 257 -9.17 13.69 -1.27
N VAL A 258 -9.84 12.62 -0.85
CA VAL A 258 -11.20 12.63 -0.29
C VAL A 258 -11.24 12.88 1.22
N GLY A 259 -10.08 13.11 1.85
CA GLY A 259 -9.94 13.47 3.25
C GLY A 259 -10.40 12.39 4.21
N ASP A 260 -11.06 12.81 5.29
CA ASP A 260 -11.49 11.94 6.41
C ASP A 260 -12.58 10.93 6.03
N TRP A 261 -13.03 10.92 4.77
CA TRP A 261 -14.12 10.08 4.26
C TRP A 261 -13.69 8.72 3.71
N ASP A 262 -12.40 8.52 3.45
CA ASP A 262 -11.85 7.24 3.00
C ASP A 262 -10.60 6.90 3.79
N ILE A 263 -10.47 5.64 4.18
CA ILE A 263 -9.27 5.13 4.85
C ILE A 263 -8.02 5.31 4.00
N MET A 264 -8.12 5.23 2.67
CA MET A 264 -7.01 5.42 1.73
C MET A 264 -6.65 6.90 1.50
N ALA A 265 -7.30 7.81 2.24
CA ALA A 265 -6.93 9.23 2.35
C ALA A 265 -6.56 9.54 3.81
N SER A 266 -7.00 10.68 4.37
CA SER A 266 -6.74 10.99 5.79
C SER A 266 -7.67 10.29 6.77
N GLY A 267 -8.65 9.52 6.28
CA GLY A 267 -9.60 8.79 7.11
C GLY A 267 -8.96 7.73 8.01
N ASN A 268 -7.75 7.26 7.70
CA ASN A 268 -6.97 6.40 8.60
C ASN A 268 -6.59 7.09 9.93
N TRP A 269 -6.53 8.43 9.97
CA TRP A 269 -6.21 9.21 11.18
C TRP A 269 -7.42 9.63 12.01
N ASN A 270 -8.63 9.23 11.62
CA ASN A 270 -9.85 9.56 12.34
C ASN A 270 -9.81 9.06 13.80
N GLY A 271 -10.29 9.90 14.72
CA GLY A 271 -10.22 9.62 16.16
C GLY A 271 -8.78 9.46 16.66
N ASN A 272 -7.82 10.18 16.06
CA ASN A 272 -6.39 10.01 16.30
C ASN A 272 -5.92 8.59 15.95
N GLY A 273 -6.40 8.05 14.82
CA GLY A 273 -6.09 6.72 14.29
C GLY A 273 -6.82 5.55 14.95
N ALA A 274 -7.66 5.81 15.95
CA ALA A 274 -8.42 4.78 16.66
C ALA A 274 -9.70 4.33 15.92
N ILE A 275 -10.27 5.21 15.08
CA ILE A 275 -11.59 5.02 14.45
C ILE A 275 -11.46 5.34 12.95
N PRO A 276 -10.77 4.50 12.16
CA PRO A 276 -10.59 4.76 10.74
C PRO A 276 -11.94 4.86 10.00
N ALA A 277 -12.01 5.70 8.97
CA ALA A 277 -13.13 5.70 8.04
C ALA A 277 -13.27 4.34 7.35
N LEU A 278 -14.46 3.99 6.88
CA LEU A 278 -14.61 2.89 5.91
C LEU A 278 -14.14 3.37 4.52
N PRO A 279 -13.71 2.47 3.62
CA PRO A 279 -13.42 2.85 2.25
C PRO A 279 -14.66 3.40 1.55
N MET A 280 -14.45 4.33 0.63
CA MET A 280 -15.49 4.77 -0.27
C MET A 280 -15.80 3.70 -1.31
N ALA A 281 -16.94 3.91 -1.94
CA ALA A 281 -17.47 3.20 -3.08
C ALA A 281 -16.38 2.73 -4.10
N ALA A 282 -15.54 3.64 -4.57
CA ALA A 282 -14.50 3.34 -5.57
C ALA A 282 -13.38 2.45 -5.02
N THR A 283 -12.94 2.69 -3.78
CA THR A 283 -11.95 1.86 -3.10
C THR A 283 -12.48 0.44 -2.88
N MET A 284 -13.74 0.28 -2.47
CA MET A 284 -14.37 -1.04 -2.33
C MET A 284 -14.42 -1.81 -3.66
N GLU A 285 -14.69 -1.12 -4.76
CA GLU A 285 -14.69 -1.72 -6.11
C GLU A 285 -13.28 -2.20 -6.52
N LEU A 286 -12.24 -1.41 -6.24
CA LEU A 286 -10.84 -1.81 -6.48
C LEU A 286 -10.43 -3.02 -5.63
N LEU A 287 -10.92 -3.10 -4.39
CA LEU A 287 -10.68 -4.23 -3.49
C LEU A 287 -11.40 -5.50 -3.95
N GLY A 288 -12.31 -5.44 -4.92
CA GLY A 288 -13.07 -6.61 -5.41
C GLY A 288 -14.38 -6.88 -4.64
N LEU A 289 -14.90 -5.90 -3.89
CA LEU A 289 -16.21 -6.02 -3.24
C LEU A 289 -17.34 -5.69 -4.23
N GLU A 290 -18.21 -6.66 -4.49
CA GLU A 290 -19.44 -6.43 -5.26
C GLU A 290 -20.47 -5.66 -4.42
N ARG A 291 -21.15 -4.69 -5.04
CA ARG A 291 -22.26 -3.98 -4.39
C ARG A 291 -23.56 -4.73 -4.64
N SER A 292 -24.23 -5.17 -3.58
CA SER A 292 -25.62 -5.63 -3.59
C SER A 292 -26.62 -4.48 -3.62
#